data_AF-A0A1F7MRV2-F1
#
_entry.id   AF-A0A1F7MRV2-F1
#
_cell.length_a   1.000
_cell.length_b   1.000
_cell.length_c   1.000
_cell.angle_alpha   90.00
_cell.angle_beta   90.00
_cell.angle_gamma   90.00
#
_symmetry.space_group_name_H-M   'P 1'
#
loop_
_entity.id
_entity.type
_entity.pdbx_description
1 polymer ?
#
loop_
_entity_poly.entity_id
_entity_poly.type
_entity_poly.pdbx_seq_one_letter_code
_entity_poly.pdbx_strand_id
1 'polypeptide(L)'
;MRARRRGLSAQYRFPETGTRFLLYPQARTVRGFELPRLVRLAARPGTIGPGPRDARLEVIDALHKAPYRAPGTGEYVWRPPYPRSKPRRRRVRPSAQGHFDHLVPGTPAFAAAATFAAAACALDVWEHYLGRLRFRLNPRQRRFELIPRVRRLGDNAYSGVGYVEFGFAHADPRQPYCENLDVVAHEVGHHILRAVLGPTPTGETALEHKAHAEAAADLVSLVVVLHFDRVVSHLLEQTRGKLYSENVASQIGEFRDEWSGRLGARTAFHDRRLEDVARARRKGDFHAYGRPFLGAAYEVLVEIYESHLVRRELISPRLARRSSRATARARRSLRGAFAARFRLNPDGFGDALRDATADFARLLAAAWTATRGQPATFARVARNLVRADRRLTSGRYGRIIRHAFGERGIATGSRRA
;
A
#
# COMPACT_ATOMS: atom_id res chain seq x y z
N MET A 1 6.35 -28.87 32.40
CA MET A 1 5.14 -28.17 31.89
C MET A 1 5.44 -27.51 30.55
N ARG A 2 4.85 -28.01 29.47
CA ARG A 2 5.02 -27.46 28.10
C ARG A 2 4.38 -26.07 28.01
N ALA A 3 5.19 -25.05 27.77
CA ALA A 3 4.71 -23.72 27.42
C ALA A 3 3.85 -23.82 26.14
N ARG A 4 2.57 -23.45 26.25
CA ARG A 4 1.68 -23.23 25.10
C ARG A 4 2.36 -22.22 24.16
N ARG A 5 2.88 -22.68 23.02
CA ARG A 5 3.22 -21.82 21.88
C ARG A 5 1.94 -21.11 21.45
N ARG A 6 1.74 -19.86 21.90
CA ARG A 6 0.68 -18.99 21.37
C ARG A 6 0.90 -18.87 19.86
N GLY A 7 -0.07 -19.33 19.09
CA GLY A 7 -0.06 -19.21 17.63
C GLY A 7 0.04 -17.74 17.23
N LEU A 8 1.01 -17.42 16.39
CA LEU A 8 1.15 -16.07 15.84
C LEU A 8 0.04 -15.78 14.83
N SER A 9 -1.10 -15.26 15.29
CA SER A 9 -2.01 -14.46 14.46
C SER A 9 -2.81 -13.47 15.30
N ALA A 10 -2.27 -12.27 15.51
CA ALA A 10 -3.10 -11.07 15.66
C ALA A 10 -3.09 -10.32 14.32
N GLN A 11 -4.02 -10.68 13.43
CA GLN A 11 -4.35 -9.90 12.24
C GLN A 11 -4.87 -8.53 12.70
N TYR A 12 -4.53 -7.45 12.00
CA TYR A 12 -5.22 -6.19 12.22
C TYR A 12 -6.69 -6.31 11.78
N ARG A 13 -7.60 -5.78 12.58
CA ARG A 13 -9.02 -5.65 12.23
C ARG A 13 -9.45 -4.22 12.50
N PHE A 14 -10.21 -3.64 11.57
CA PHE A 14 -10.88 -2.38 11.83
C PHE A 14 -11.85 -2.56 13.02
N PRO A 15 -11.97 -1.57 13.89
CA PRO A 15 -12.80 -1.68 15.07
C PRO A 15 -14.29 -1.77 14.69
N GLU A 16 -15.06 -2.54 15.46
CA GLU A 16 -16.51 -2.65 15.29
C GLU A 16 -17.24 -1.38 15.74
N THR A 17 -16.60 -0.57 16.58
CA THR A 17 -17.09 0.72 17.08
C THR A 17 -16.11 1.85 16.75
N GLY A 18 -16.55 3.10 16.90
CA GLY A 18 -15.72 4.28 16.64
C GLY A 18 -16.32 5.26 15.65
N THR A 19 -15.50 6.18 15.16
CA THR A 19 -15.95 7.26 14.29
C THR A 19 -16.15 6.75 12.87
N ARG A 20 -17.36 6.93 12.35
CA ARG A 20 -17.78 6.48 11.02
C ARG A 20 -17.37 7.46 9.92
N PHE A 21 -16.85 6.91 8.83
CA PHE A 21 -16.53 7.61 7.59
C PHE A 21 -16.99 6.77 6.38
N LEU A 22 -17.22 7.43 5.25
CA LEU A 22 -17.33 6.78 3.95
C LEU A 22 -16.03 7.01 3.17
N LEU A 23 -15.51 5.98 2.51
CA LEU A 23 -14.39 6.08 1.57
C LEU A 23 -14.53 5.04 0.44
N TYR A 24 -13.79 5.20 -0.66
CA TYR A 24 -13.68 4.16 -1.68
C TYR A 24 -12.45 3.29 -1.42
N PRO A 25 -12.61 1.97 -1.14
CA PRO A 25 -11.46 1.08 -0.91
C PRO A 25 -10.56 0.87 -2.15
N GLN A 26 -11.08 1.21 -3.33
CA GLN A 26 -10.45 1.12 -4.64
C GLN A 26 -11.02 2.21 -5.56
N ALA A 27 -10.41 2.43 -6.73
CA ALA A 27 -10.91 3.39 -7.69
C ALA A 27 -12.38 3.09 -8.06
N ARG A 28 -13.22 4.14 -8.08
CA ARG A 28 -14.65 4.05 -8.44
C ARG A 28 -14.91 3.62 -9.88
N THR A 29 -13.88 3.66 -10.73
CA THR A 29 -13.85 3.16 -12.11
C THR A 29 -13.75 1.63 -12.16
N VAL A 30 -13.27 0.99 -11.09
CA VAL A 30 -13.19 -0.47 -10.98
C VAL A 30 -14.56 -1.04 -10.66
N ARG A 31 -15.02 -1.95 -11.53
CA ARG A 31 -16.31 -2.62 -11.36
C ARG A 31 -16.41 -3.29 -9.98
N GLY A 32 -17.47 -3.01 -9.23
CA GLY A 32 -17.70 -3.53 -7.87
C GLY A 32 -17.29 -2.59 -6.73
N PHE A 33 -16.67 -1.44 -7.05
CA PHE A 33 -16.23 -0.38 -6.12
C PHE A 33 -16.80 1.01 -6.47
N GLU A 34 -17.88 1.06 -7.25
CA GLU A 34 -18.53 2.30 -7.68
C GLU A 34 -19.15 3.09 -6.52
N LEU A 35 -19.40 2.42 -5.39
CA LEU A 35 -19.99 2.99 -4.18
C LEU A 35 -18.98 3.00 -3.02
N PRO A 36 -18.95 4.07 -2.22
CA PRO A 36 -18.08 4.10 -1.06
C PRO A 36 -18.58 3.12 0.01
N ARG A 37 -17.68 2.77 0.92
CA ARG A 37 -17.94 1.84 2.03
C ARG A 37 -17.75 2.55 3.36
N LEU A 38 -18.59 2.14 4.31
CA LEU A 38 -18.46 2.53 5.70
C LEU A 38 -17.17 1.95 6.27
N VAL A 39 -16.35 2.81 6.88
CA VAL A 39 -15.23 2.41 7.71
C VAL A 39 -15.36 3.05 9.08
N ARG A 40 -14.84 2.36 10.09
CA ARG A 40 -14.78 2.84 11.47
C ARG A 40 -13.32 3.03 11.85
N LEU A 41 -12.98 4.25 12.25
CA LEU A 41 -11.67 4.56 12.80
C LEU A 41 -11.70 4.36 14.31
N ALA A 42 -10.56 3.96 14.90
CA ALA A 42 -10.38 3.75 16.34
C ALA A 42 -10.34 5.08 17.14
N ALA A 43 -11.22 6.02 16.80
CA ALA A 43 -11.41 7.29 17.47
C ALA A 43 -12.84 7.36 18.01
N ARG A 44 -13.01 7.83 19.25
CA ARG A 44 -14.33 8.06 19.84
C ARG A 44 -15.10 9.08 18.99
N PRO A 45 -16.40 8.86 18.70
CA PRO A 45 -17.19 9.85 17.96
C PRO A 45 -17.10 11.22 18.64
N GLY A 46 -16.91 12.27 17.83
CA GLY A 46 -16.75 13.65 18.31
C GLY A 46 -15.32 14.06 18.66
N THR A 47 -14.35 13.13 18.74
CA THR A 47 -12.95 13.51 19.00
C THR A 47 -12.19 13.94 17.74
N ILE A 48 -12.66 13.56 16.55
CA ILE A 48 -12.11 14.04 15.28
C ILE A 48 -12.75 15.40 14.96
N GLY A 49 -11.94 16.44 14.93
CA GLY A 49 -12.40 17.83 14.80
C GLY A 49 -12.73 18.26 13.36
N PRO A 50 -13.26 19.48 13.18
CA PRO A 50 -13.64 20.03 11.88
C PRO A 50 -12.49 20.26 10.89
N GLY A 51 -12.75 19.95 9.62
CA GLY A 51 -11.71 19.73 8.62
C GLY A 51 -10.89 18.55 9.12
N PRO A 52 -11.40 17.30 8.95
CA PRO A 52 -11.06 16.15 9.77
C PRO A 52 -9.62 16.20 10.29
N ARG A 53 -9.51 16.31 11.61
CA ARG A 53 -8.23 16.49 12.29
C ARG A 53 -8.20 15.72 13.60
N ASP A 54 -7.09 15.07 13.86
CA ASP A 54 -6.79 14.41 15.14
C ASP A 54 -5.42 14.87 15.67
N ALA A 55 -4.73 14.09 16.50
CA ALA A 55 -3.40 14.43 16.99
C ALA A 55 -2.28 14.25 15.93
N ARG A 56 -2.54 13.50 14.86
CA ARG A 56 -1.55 13.07 13.85
C ARG A 56 -1.74 13.83 12.53
N LEU A 57 -2.98 13.89 12.05
CA LEU A 57 -3.38 14.31 10.71
C LEU A 57 -4.28 15.56 10.76
N GLU A 58 -4.19 16.40 9.74
CA GLU A 58 -5.18 17.45 9.49
C GLU A 58 -5.45 17.65 8.00
N VAL A 59 -6.73 17.77 7.65
CA VAL A 59 -7.12 18.09 6.27
C VAL A 59 -7.08 19.59 6.03
N ILE A 60 -6.36 19.97 4.97
CA ILE A 60 -6.28 21.33 4.46
C ILE A 60 -6.91 21.37 3.06
N ASP A 61 -8.22 21.60 3.00
CA ASP A 61 -8.95 21.78 1.73
C ASP A 61 -8.71 23.19 1.17
N ALA A 62 -7.50 23.36 0.62
CA ALA A 62 -6.99 24.64 0.15
C ALA A 62 -7.61 25.05 -1.20
N LEU A 63 -8.02 26.31 -1.31
CA LEU A 63 -8.54 26.87 -2.56
C LEU A 63 -7.39 27.52 -3.36
N HIS A 64 -7.39 27.32 -4.68
CA HIS A 64 -6.43 27.91 -5.62
C HIS A 64 -4.95 27.68 -5.25
N LYS A 65 -4.67 26.63 -4.46
CA LYS A 65 -3.32 26.32 -3.99
C LYS A 65 -2.41 25.93 -5.16
N ALA A 66 -1.21 26.49 -5.19
CA ALA A 66 -0.09 25.94 -5.93
C ALA A 66 0.55 24.78 -5.14
N PRO A 67 1.03 23.72 -5.81
CA PRO A 67 1.82 22.67 -5.18
C PRO A 67 2.95 23.25 -4.31
N TYR A 68 3.35 22.51 -3.29
CA TYR A 68 4.53 22.91 -2.52
C TYR A 68 5.81 22.76 -3.32
N ARG A 69 5.81 21.81 -4.25
CA ARG A 69 6.93 21.51 -5.12
C ARG A 69 6.54 21.64 -6.58
N ALA A 70 7.48 22.06 -7.41
CA ALA A 70 7.27 22.19 -8.84
C ALA A 70 6.98 20.80 -9.43
N PRO A 71 5.88 20.63 -10.18
CA PRO A 71 5.65 19.42 -10.96
C PRO A 71 6.84 19.16 -11.90
N GLY A 72 7.25 17.90 -12.05
CA GLY A 72 8.37 17.50 -12.90
C GLY A 72 9.74 17.51 -12.20
N THR A 73 10.18 18.66 -11.68
CA THR A 73 11.50 18.73 -11.00
C THR A 73 11.43 18.27 -9.55
N GLY A 74 10.26 18.39 -8.93
CA GLY A 74 10.07 18.12 -7.52
C GLY A 74 10.75 19.13 -6.61
N GLU A 75 11.27 20.25 -7.08
CA GLU A 75 11.92 21.26 -6.23
C GLU A 75 10.92 22.04 -5.38
N TYR A 76 11.29 22.43 -4.16
CA TYR A 76 10.39 23.22 -3.30
C TYR A 76 10.20 24.63 -3.87
N VAL A 77 8.95 24.95 -4.20
CA VAL A 77 8.50 26.33 -4.46
C VAL A 77 8.31 27.05 -3.12
N TRP A 78 7.76 26.34 -2.13
CA TRP A 78 7.63 26.81 -0.75
C TRP A 78 7.36 25.60 0.18
N ARG A 79 7.43 25.80 1.50
CA ARG A 79 7.33 24.69 2.48
C ARG A 79 6.06 24.79 3.33
N PRO A 80 5.48 23.65 3.75
CA PRO A 80 4.37 23.67 4.70
C PRO A 80 4.77 24.22 6.07
N PRO A 81 3.82 24.68 6.90
CA PRO A 81 2.36 24.49 6.75
C PRO A 81 1.71 25.39 5.69
N TYR A 82 0.54 24.99 5.18
CA TYR A 82 -0.28 25.87 4.34
C TYR A 82 -0.66 27.13 5.13
N PRO A 83 -0.44 28.36 4.60
CA PRO A 83 -0.59 29.57 5.41
C PRO A 83 -2.04 29.72 5.88
N ARG A 84 -2.22 30.17 7.12
CA ARG A 84 -3.56 30.37 7.70
C ARG A 84 -4.34 31.47 7.00
N SER A 85 -3.66 32.47 6.45
CA SER A 85 -4.24 33.58 5.70
C SER A 85 -4.68 33.22 4.29
N LYS A 86 -4.27 32.07 3.75
CA LYS A 86 -4.62 31.68 2.38
C LYS A 86 -6.00 31.01 2.32
N PRO A 87 -6.77 31.20 1.23
CA PRO A 87 -8.14 30.70 1.09
C PRO A 87 -8.29 29.20 1.27
N ARG A 88 -9.35 28.77 1.97
CA ARG A 88 -9.70 27.37 2.21
C ARG A 88 -11.20 27.20 2.06
N ARG A 89 -11.65 26.00 1.68
CA ARG A 89 -13.06 25.64 1.82
C ARG A 89 -13.45 25.62 3.28
N ARG A 90 -14.76 25.78 3.56
CA ARG A 90 -15.31 25.63 4.91
C ARG A 90 -14.91 24.27 5.46
N ARG A 91 -14.40 24.27 6.70
CA ARG A 91 -14.03 23.04 7.42
C ARG A 91 -15.24 22.11 7.50
N VAL A 92 -15.08 20.90 6.98
CA VAL A 92 -16.09 19.83 7.06
C VAL A 92 -16.35 19.51 8.53
N ARG A 93 -17.62 19.56 8.95
CA ARG A 93 -18.02 19.30 10.33
C ARG A 93 -18.46 17.83 10.47
N PRO A 94 -18.24 17.20 11.63
CA PRO A 94 -18.94 15.95 11.93
C PRO A 94 -20.46 16.23 12.11
N SER A 95 -21.27 15.18 12.06
CA SER A 95 -22.67 15.21 12.47
C SER A 95 -22.81 15.49 13.97
N ALA A 96 -24.04 15.68 14.45
CA ALA A 96 -24.31 15.84 15.88
C ALA A 96 -23.78 14.67 16.74
N GLN A 97 -23.76 13.46 16.19
CA GLN A 97 -23.21 12.26 16.83
C GLN A 97 -21.69 12.11 16.64
N GLY A 98 -21.02 13.08 16.02
CA GLY A 98 -19.57 13.07 15.87
C GLY A 98 -19.04 12.24 14.71
N HIS A 99 -19.84 11.99 13.66
CA HIS A 99 -19.48 11.14 12.52
C HIS A 99 -19.40 11.90 11.18
N PHE A 100 -18.74 11.31 10.18
CA PHE A 100 -18.55 11.90 8.85
C PHE A 100 -19.17 11.07 7.71
N ASP A 101 -19.91 10.00 8.04
CA ASP A 101 -20.60 9.14 7.07
C ASP A 101 -21.89 9.77 6.48
N HIS A 102 -22.28 10.96 6.94
CA HIS A 102 -23.38 11.75 6.39
C HIS A 102 -23.02 12.53 5.11
N LEU A 103 -21.76 12.53 4.71
CA LEU A 103 -21.26 13.35 3.60
C LEU A 103 -21.59 12.72 2.25
N VAL A 104 -22.09 13.54 1.33
CA VAL A 104 -22.54 13.11 0.00
C VAL A 104 -21.33 12.89 -0.93
N PRO A 105 -21.17 11.68 -1.52
CA PRO A 105 -20.11 11.40 -2.50
C PRO A 105 -20.09 12.36 -3.68
N GLY A 106 -18.91 12.62 -4.24
CA GLY A 106 -18.73 13.57 -5.35
C GLY A 106 -18.67 15.04 -4.91
N THR A 107 -18.85 15.33 -3.61
CA THR A 107 -18.68 16.69 -3.07
C THR A 107 -17.24 16.92 -2.57
N PRO A 108 -16.72 18.16 -2.58
CA PRO A 108 -15.43 18.47 -1.95
C PRO A 108 -15.38 18.11 -0.46
N ALA A 109 -16.52 18.22 0.25
CA ALA A 109 -16.61 17.85 1.66
C ALA A 109 -16.40 16.35 1.89
N PHE A 110 -17.00 15.52 1.03
CA PHE A 110 -16.75 14.07 1.03
C PHE A 110 -15.28 13.77 0.72
N ALA A 111 -14.71 14.38 -0.33
CA ALA A 111 -13.30 14.17 -0.70
C ALA A 111 -12.36 14.46 0.49
N ALA A 112 -12.56 15.58 1.18
CA ALA A 112 -11.80 15.94 2.37
C ALA A 112 -11.90 14.88 3.49
N ALA A 113 -13.10 14.36 3.76
CA ALA A 113 -13.28 13.33 4.79
C ALA A 113 -12.76 11.95 4.37
N ALA A 114 -12.95 11.56 3.11
CA ALA A 114 -12.44 10.31 2.56
C ALA A 114 -10.91 10.27 2.58
N THR A 115 -10.22 11.37 2.23
CA THR A 115 -8.76 11.46 2.30
C THR A 115 -8.25 11.29 3.73
N PHE A 116 -8.91 11.90 4.72
CA PHE A 116 -8.58 11.70 6.12
C PHE A 116 -8.76 10.24 6.54
N ALA A 117 -9.91 9.66 6.21
CA ALA A 117 -10.22 8.28 6.57
C ALA A 117 -9.24 7.29 5.94
N ALA A 118 -8.89 7.46 4.66
CA ALA A 118 -7.93 6.61 3.97
C ALA A 118 -6.52 6.71 4.59
N ALA A 119 -6.05 7.94 4.87
CA ALA A 119 -4.75 8.14 5.54
C ALA A 119 -4.73 7.55 6.96
N ALA A 120 -5.82 7.71 7.72
CA ALA A 120 -5.96 7.14 9.05
C ALA A 120 -5.99 5.61 9.01
N CYS A 121 -6.72 5.00 8.06
CA CYS A 121 -6.71 3.55 7.86
C CYS A 121 -5.29 3.03 7.55
N ALA A 122 -4.56 3.71 6.67
CA ALA A 122 -3.18 3.33 6.35
C ALA A 122 -2.27 3.40 7.58
N LEU A 123 -2.41 4.44 8.40
CA LEU A 123 -1.70 4.57 9.67
C LEU A 123 -2.08 3.47 10.65
N ASP A 124 -3.37 3.25 10.91
CA ASP A 124 -3.83 2.30 11.92
C ASP A 124 -3.38 0.85 11.57
N VAL A 125 -3.47 0.47 10.29
CA VAL A 125 -2.96 -0.82 9.78
C VAL A 125 -1.46 -0.94 10.02
N TRP A 126 -0.67 0.06 9.63
CA TRP A 126 0.79 -0.06 9.70
C TRP A 126 1.36 0.19 11.10
N GLU A 127 0.70 0.97 11.95
CA GLU A 127 1.06 1.11 13.36
C GLU A 127 0.82 -0.19 14.15
N HIS A 128 -0.12 -1.03 13.72
CA HIS A 128 -0.26 -2.39 14.27
C HIS A 128 0.99 -3.25 14.01
N TYR A 129 1.60 -3.13 12.83
CA TYR A 129 2.77 -3.96 12.46
C TYR A 129 4.13 -3.34 12.81
N LEU A 130 4.23 -2.00 12.85
CA LEU A 130 5.47 -1.26 13.08
C LEU A 130 5.55 -0.60 14.47
N GLY A 131 4.46 -0.61 15.23
CA GLY A 131 4.30 0.24 16.39
C GLY A 131 4.02 1.70 16.02
N ARG A 132 3.93 2.57 17.03
CA ARG A 132 3.57 3.98 16.85
C ARG A 132 4.55 4.71 15.91
N LEU A 133 4.01 5.33 14.86
CA LEU A 133 4.78 6.04 13.85
C LEU A 133 4.86 7.54 14.17
N ARG A 134 6.02 8.13 13.91
CA ARG A 134 6.25 9.58 14.04
C ARG A 134 6.72 10.13 12.71
N PHE A 135 5.82 10.81 12.01
CA PHE A 135 6.16 11.45 10.75
C PHE A 135 7.09 12.64 10.96
N ARG A 136 8.02 12.81 10.02
CA ARG A 136 8.86 14.00 9.97
C ARG A 136 8.02 15.18 9.48
N LEU A 137 7.91 16.20 10.31
CA LEU A 137 7.21 17.45 10.00
C LEU A 137 8.22 18.59 9.80
N ASN A 138 7.81 19.66 9.10
CA ASN A 138 8.59 20.90 9.13
C ASN A 138 8.45 21.58 10.52
N PRO A 139 9.44 22.37 10.98
CA PRO A 139 9.46 22.94 12.35
C PRO A 139 8.20 23.74 12.74
N ARG A 140 7.55 24.38 11.76
CA ARG A 140 6.34 25.19 11.96
C ARG A 140 5.05 24.38 11.90
N GLN A 141 5.10 23.12 11.48
CA GLN A 141 3.95 22.24 11.44
C GLN A 141 3.69 21.61 12.81
N ARG A 142 2.42 21.32 13.08
CA ARG A 142 1.99 20.58 14.27
C ARG A 142 1.42 19.21 13.94
N ARG A 143 0.94 19.05 12.71
CA ARG A 143 0.34 17.82 12.18
C ARG A 143 0.78 17.63 10.75
N PHE A 144 0.58 16.41 10.28
CA PHE A 144 0.74 16.07 8.88
C PHE A 144 -0.43 16.60 8.06
N GLU A 145 -0.14 17.37 7.00
CA GLU A 145 -1.17 18.00 6.18
C GLU A 145 -1.63 17.08 5.05
N LEU A 146 -2.93 16.81 4.99
CA LEU A 146 -3.61 16.12 3.89
C LEU A 146 -4.30 17.16 3.01
N ILE A 147 -3.90 17.28 1.75
CA ILE A 147 -4.42 18.31 0.85
C ILE A 147 -5.13 17.65 -0.33
N PRO A 148 -6.46 17.51 -0.25
CA PRO A 148 -7.19 16.58 -1.10
C PRO A 148 -7.32 17.03 -2.57
N ARG A 149 -7.29 18.34 -2.86
CA ARG A 149 -7.73 18.88 -4.16
C ARG A 149 -6.86 20.03 -4.66
N VAL A 150 -5.69 19.73 -5.21
CA VAL A 150 -4.75 20.73 -5.78
C VAL A 150 -4.82 20.74 -7.30
N ARG A 151 -5.67 21.60 -7.88
CA ARG A 151 -5.86 21.66 -9.35
C ARG A 151 -4.57 21.89 -10.13
N ARG A 152 -3.68 22.73 -9.61
CA ARG A 152 -2.38 23.06 -10.25
C ARG A 152 -1.37 21.91 -10.18
N LEU A 153 -1.64 20.84 -9.41
CA LEU A 153 -0.84 19.62 -9.43
C LEU A 153 -1.12 18.80 -10.70
N GLY A 154 -2.29 18.99 -11.32
CA GLY A 154 -2.70 18.28 -12.52
C GLY A 154 -2.98 16.81 -12.27
N ASP A 155 -2.54 15.97 -13.19
CA ASP A 155 -2.71 14.53 -13.18
C ASP A 155 -1.60 13.83 -12.37
N ASN A 156 -1.56 14.12 -11.07
CA ASN A 156 -0.54 13.58 -10.18
C ASN A 156 -1.00 13.56 -8.70
N ALA A 157 -0.31 12.77 -7.89
CA ALA A 157 -0.30 12.86 -6.44
C ALA A 157 1.15 13.05 -5.96
N TYR A 158 1.35 13.67 -4.80
CA TYR A 158 2.70 13.99 -4.35
C TYR A 158 2.86 13.94 -2.84
N SER A 159 3.93 13.27 -2.39
CA SER A 159 4.36 13.25 -0.99
C SER A 159 5.64 14.07 -0.77
N GLY A 160 5.56 15.09 0.08
CA GLY A 160 6.72 15.87 0.53
C GLY A 160 6.77 15.96 2.06
N VAL A 161 7.88 16.45 2.62
CA VAL A 161 8.10 16.40 4.08
C VAL A 161 6.94 17.08 4.83
N GLY A 162 6.21 16.32 5.64
CA GLY A 162 5.09 16.79 6.44
C GLY A 162 3.75 16.95 5.71
N TYR A 163 3.62 16.52 4.45
CA TYR A 163 2.35 16.63 3.72
C TYR A 163 2.19 15.57 2.61
N VAL A 164 0.94 15.42 2.16
CA VAL A 164 0.58 14.86 0.85
C VAL A 164 -0.41 15.78 0.16
N GLU A 165 -0.32 15.87 -1.15
CA GLU A 165 -1.25 16.62 -1.98
C GLU A 165 -1.68 15.82 -3.20
N PHE A 166 -2.95 15.99 -3.58
CA PHE A 166 -3.58 15.18 -4.62
C PHE A 166 -4.18 16.08 -5.69
N GLY A 167 -3.93 15.70 -6.93
CA GLY A 167 -4.53 16.28 -8.12
C GLY A 167 -5.73 15.45 -8.56
N PHE A 168 -5.88 15.31 -9.87
CA PHE A 168 -7.06 14.77 -10.51
C PHE A 168 -6.66 13.88 -11.68
N ALA A 169 -7.17 12.65 -11.70
CA ALA A 169 -6.98 11.76 -12.85
C ALA A 169 -7.51 12.46 -14.12
N HIS A 170 -6.72 12.45 -15.20
CA HIS A 170 -7.02 13.17 -16.44
C HIS A 170 -7.20 14.68 -16.29
N ALA A 171 -6.71 15.26 -15.21
CA ALA A 171 -7.04 16.62 -14.79
C ALA A 171 -8.56 16.88 -14.65
N ASP A 172 -9.39 15.82 -14.52
CA ASP A 172 -10.84 15.91 -14.36
C ASP A 172 -11.21 16.14 -12.88
N PRO A 173 -11.81 17.30 -12.53
CA PRO A 173 -12.24 17.59 -11.17
C PRO A 173 -13.20 16.56 -10.56
N ARG A 174 -13.86 15.72 -11.37
CA ARG A 174 -14.76 14.65 -10.92
C ARG A 174 -14.02 13.38 -10.48
N GLN A 175 -12.71 13.29 -10.73
CA GLN A 175 -11.87 12.12 -10.46
C GLN A 175 -10.66 12.51 -9.60
N PRO A 176 -10.88 13.01 -8.36
CA PRO A 176 -9.78 13.36 -7.48
C PRO A 176 -9.04 12.10 -6.99
N TYR A 177 -7.70 12.09 -7.09
CA TYR A 177 -6.89 10.98 -6.58
C TYR A 177 -7.09 10.73 -5.09
N CYS A 178 -7.43 11.79 -4.33
CA CYS A 178 -7.62 11.74 -2.89
C CYS A 178 -8.84 10.91 -2.42
N GLU A 179 -9.74 10.54 -3.32
CA GLU A 179 -10.88 9.66 -3.04
C GLU A 179 -10.52 8.18 -3.20
N ASN A 180 -9.38 7.87 -3.82
CA ASN A 180 -8.91 6.50 -4.01
C ASN A 180 -7.96 6.10 -2.87
N LEU A 181 -8.38 5.11 -2.07
CA LEU A 181 -7.63 4.66 -0.90
C LEU A 181 -6.24 4.14 -1.26
N ASP A 182 -6.07 3.47 -2.41
CA ASP A 182 -4.76 2.91 -2.78
C ASP A 182 -3.72 4.01 -3.06
N VAL A 183 -4.11 5.11 -3.70
CA VAL A 183 -3.26 6.28 -3.98
C VAL A 183 -2.96 7.01 -2.68
N VAL A 184 -3.96 7.22 -1.82
CA VAL A 184 -3.73 7.87 -0.53
C VAL A 184 -2.79 7.03 0.36
N ALA A 185 -2.99 5.70 0.40
CA ALA A 185 -2.14 4.79 1.15
C ALA A 185 -0.71 4.74 0.59
N HIS A 186 -0.54 4.82 -0.74
CA HIS A 186 0.78 4.92 -1.38
C HIS A 186 1.52 6.20 -0.92
N GLU A 187 0.88 7.36 -1.05
CA GLU A 187 1.50 8.65 -0.71
C GLU A 187 1.82 8.77 0.79
N VAL A 188 0.92 8.28 1.65
CA VAL A 188 1.17 8.16 3.10
C VAL A 188 2.25 7.11 3.37
N GLY A 189 2.34 6.07 2.55
CA GLY A 189 3.34 5.01 2.64
C GLY A 189 4.77 5.50 2.53
N HIS A 190 5.04 6.51 1.69
CA HIS A 190 6.34 7.17 1.68
C HIS A 190 6.74 7.75 3.05
N HIS A 191 5.78 8.27 3.82
CA HIS A 191 6.03 8.82 5.15
C HIS A 191 6.17 7.76 6.23
N ILE A 192 5.40 6.68 6.13
CA ILE A 192 5.59 5.47 6.94
C ILE A 192 7.01 4.94 6.74
N LEU A 193 7.45 4.77 5.49
CA LEU A 193 8.78 4.27 5.16
C LEU A 193 9.89 5.21 5.62
N ARG A 194 9.76 6.52 5.45
CA ARG A 194 10.73 7.50 5.99
C ARG A 194 10.84 7.43 7.51
N ALA A 195 9.73 7.22 8.22
CA ALA A 195 9.73 7.07 9.67
C ALA A 195 10.46 5.79 10.15
N VAL A 196 10.40 4.72 9.35
CA VAL A 196 11.01 3.42 9.69
C VAL A 196 12.46 3.31 9.20
N LEU A 197 12.72 3.60 7.93
CA LEU A 197 14.03 3.44 7.30
C LEU A 197 15.01 4.56 7.68
N GLY A 198 14.49 5.76 7.95
CA GLY A 198 15.29 6.96 8.18
C GLY A 198 15.51 7.78 6.90
N PRO A 199 16.50 8.70 6.89
CA PRO A 199 16.73 9.59 5.77
C PRO A 199 17.23 8.83 4.54
N THR A 200 16.89 9.36 3.35
CA THR A 200 17.42 8.86 2.08
C THR A 200 18.94 9.05 2.06
N PRO A 201 19.72 8.00 1.75
CA PRO A 201 21.17 8.09 1.67
C PRO A 201 21.60 8.92 0.44
N THR A 202 22.82 9.45 0.51
CA THR A 202 23.51 10.08 -0.62
C THR A 202 24.40 9.07 -1.36
N GLY A 203 24.92 9.46 -2.52
CA GLY A 203 25.86 8.64 -3.30
C GLY A 203 25.21 7.48 -4.06
N GLU A 204 26.02 6.44 -4.33
CA GLU A 204 25.70 5.36 -5.28
C GLU A 204 24.44 4.54 -4.96
N THR A 205 24.05 4.49 -3.68
CA THR A 205 22.88 3.73 -3.21
C THR A 205 21.58 4.54 -3.21
N ALA A 206 21.65 5.85 -3.50
CA ALA A 206 20.49 6.74 -3.44
C ALA A 206 19.40 6.32 -4.43
N LEU A 207 19.78 5.90 -5.64
CA LEU A 207 18.83 5.47 -6.67
C LEU A 207 18.08 4.21 -6.27
N GLU A 208 18.80 3.17 -5.84
CA GLU A 208 18.19 1.90 -5.44
C GLU A 208 17.34 2.06 -4.17
N HIS A 209 17.77 2.91 -3.23
CA HIS A 209 16.95 3.26 -2.07
C HIS A 209 15.64 3.95 -2.49
N LYS A 210 15.68 4.91 -3.43
CA LYS A 210 14.46 5.56 -3.97
C LYS A 210 13.56 4.55 -4.68
N ALA A 211 14.15 3.68 -5.50
CA ALA A 211 13.42 2.63 -6.20
C ALA A 211 12.75 1.64 -5.24
N HIS A 212 13.43 1.27 -4.15
CA HIS A 212 12.84 0.50 -3.06
C HIS A 212 11.72 1.28 -2.38
N ALA A 213 11.92 2.56 -2.03
CA ALA A 213 10.91 3.36 -1.36
C ALA A 213 9.62 3.50 -2.17
N GLU A 214 9.72 3.57 -3.50
CA GLU A 214 8.59 3.55 -4.42
C GLU A 214 7.86 2.20 -4.40
N ALA A 215 8.59 1.11 -4.64
CA ALA A 215 8.03 -0.24 -4.63
C ALA A 215 7.44 -0.61 -3.26
N ALA A 216 8.06 -0.13 -2.16
CA ALA A 216 7.58 -0.37 -0.82
C ALA A 216 6.33 0.46 -0.48
N ALA A 217 6.16 1.65 -1.06
CA ALA A 217 4.93 2.43 -0.91
C ALA A 217 3.75 1.74 -1.61
N ASP A 218 4.00 1.10 -2.76
CA ASP A 218 3.04 0.20 -3.39
C ASP A 218 2.69 -0.99 -2.49
N LEU A 219 3.68 -1.63 -1.86
CA LEU A 219 3.43 -2.72 -0.90
C LEU A 219 2.67 -2.26 0.36
N VAL A 220 2.92 -1.03 0.83
CA VAL A 220 2.14 -0.39 1.90
C VAL A 220 0.67 -0.33 1.50
N SER A 221 0.39 0.18 0.30
CA SER A 221 -0.95 0.31 -0.24
C SER A 221 -1.63 -1.06 -0.39
N LEU A 222 -0.93 -2.03 -0.99
CA LEU A 222 -1.40 -3.41 -1.15
C LEU A 222 -1.81 -4.05 0.17
N VAL A 223 -0.97 -3.94 1.20
CA VAL A 223 -1.31 -4.47 2.53
C VAL A 223 -2.56 -3.78 3.08
N VAL A 224 -2.69 -2.46 2.95
CA VAL A 224 -3.84 -1.72 3.46
C VAL A 224 -5.14 -2.15 2.75
N VAL A 225 -5.15 -2.24 1.41
CA VAL A 225 -6.37 -2.63 0.66
C VAL A 225 -6.82 -4.05 1.01
N LEU A 226 -5.89 -4.97 1.28
CA LEU A 226 -6.19 -6.36 1.67
C LEU A 226 -6.75 -6.51 3.10
N HIS A 227 -6.82 -5.43 3.88
CA HIS A 227 -7.56 -5.42 5.16
C HIS A 227 -9.05 -5.07 4.99
N PHE A 228 -9.50 -4.73 3.78
CA PHE A 228 -10.92 -4.49 3.49
C PHE A 228 -11.58 -5.76 2.98
N ASP A 229 -12.57 -6.28 3.71
CA ASP A 229 -13.25 -7.53 3.35
C ASP A 229 -13.86 -7.49 1.95
N ARG A 230 -14.44 -6.35 1.54
CA ARG A 230 -14.96 -6.19 0.18
C ARG A 230 -13.89 -6.37 -0.88
N VAL A 231 -12.66 -5.89 -0.64
CA VAL A 231 -11.53 -6.07 -1.56
C VAL A 231 -11.13 -7.54 -1.63
N VAL A 232 -11.02 -8.20 -0.47
CA VAL A 232 -10.69 -9.63 -0.38
C VAL A 232 -11.73 -10.50 -1.11
N SER A 233 -13.01 -10.32 -0.83
CA SER A 233 -14.09 -11.08 -1.48
C SER A 233 -14.09 -10.85 -2.99
N HIS A 234 -14.03 -9.59 -3.43
CA HIS A 234 -14.02 -9.26 -4.85
C HIS A 234 -12.81 -9.85 -5.58
N LEU A 235 -11.62 -9.75 -4.99
CA LEU A 235 -10.40 -10.33 -5.53
C LEU A 235 -10.53 -11.85 -5.71
N LEU A 236 -11.02 -12.55 -4.68
CA LEU A 236 -11.18 -14.00 -4.72
C LEU A 236 -12.27 -14.45 -5.71
N GLU A 237 -13.37 -13.72 -5.82
CA GLU A 237 -14.43 -13.97 -6.79
C GLU A 237 -13.92 -13.82 -8.23
N GLN A 238 -13.25 -12.71 -8.55
CA GLN A 238 -12.71 -12.45 -9.88
C GLN A 238 -11.63 -13.48 -10.29
N THR A 239 -10.72 -13.77 -9.37
CA THR A 239 -9.62 -14.71 -9.61
C THR A 239 -10.05 -16.17 -9.50
N ARG A 240 -11.23 -16.43 -8.93
CA ARG A 240 -11.71 -17.77 -8.52
C ARG A 240 -10.69 -18.46 -7.60
N GLY A 241 -10.15 -17.69 -6.66
CA GLY A 241 -9.15 -18.13 -5.67
C GLY A 241 -7.70 -18.20 -6.17
N LYS A 242 -7.41 -17.88 -7.45
CA LYS A 242 -6.08 -17.95 -8.07
C LYS A 242 -5.44 -16.57 -8.22
N LEU A 243 -4.70 -16.11 -7.21
CA LEU A 243 -4.18 -14.73 -7.16
C LEU A 243 -3.02 -14.39 -8.12
N TYR A 244 -2.32 -15.41 -8.65
CA TYR A 244 -1.24 -15.20 -9.62
C TYR A 244 -1.80 -14.87 -11.02
N SER A 245 -2.36 -13.67 -11.14
CA SER A 245 -2.95 -13.09 -12.34
C SER A 245 -2.91 -11.56 -12.25
N GLU A 246 -3.28 -10.90 -13.34
CA GLU A 246 -3.74 -9.50 -13.25
C GLU A 246 -5.08 -9.47 -12.51
N ASN A 247 -5.17 -8.59 -11.52
CA ASN A 247 -6.33 -8.34 -10.64
C ASN A 247 -6.11 -7.07 -9.80
N VAL A 248 -7.11 -6.71 -9.00
CA VAL A 248 -7.11 -5.53 -8.11
C VAL A 248 -5.93 -5.49 -7.12
N ALA A 249 -5.43 -6.63 -6.65
CA ALA A 249 -4.26 -6.65 -5.75
C ALA A 249 -2.93 -6.50 -6.50
N SER A 250 -2.85 -6.97 -7.74
CA SER A 250 -1.66 -6.79 -8.57
C SER A 250 -1.56 -5.38 -9.15
N GLN A 251 -2.66 -4.64 -9.24
CA GLN A 251 -2.76 -3.34 -9.88
C GLN A 251 -2.80 -2.24 -8.81
N ILE A 252 -1.74 -1.45 -8.71
CA ILE A 252 -1.60 -0.45 -7.65
C ILE A 252 -1.54 0.93 -8.28
N GLY A 253 -2.46 1.82 -7.89
CA GLY A 253 -2.51 3.20 -8.32
C GLY A 253 -2.76 3.36 -9.82
N GLU A 254 -3.87 3.96 -10.21
CA GLU A 254 -4.01 4.47 -11.57
C GLU A 254 -2.98 5.60 -11.76
N PHE A 255 -1.96 5.39 -12.59
CA PHE A 255 -0.97 6.40 -12.96
C PHE A 255 -0.97 6.58 -14.48
N ARG A 256 -0.61 7.77 -14.97
CA ARG A 256 -0.28 7.95 -16.38
C ARG A 256 1.17 7.60 -16.60
N ASP A 257 1.41 6.65 -17.48
CA ASP A 257 2.74 6.38 -18.01
C ASP A 257 3.17 7.58 -18.88
N GLU A 258 4.31 8.20 -18.54
CA GLU A 258 4.85 9.39 -19.22
C GLU A 258 5.12 9.17 -20.72
N TRP A 259 5.33 7.92 -21.15
CA TRP A 259 5.67 7.57 -22.52
C TRP A 259 4.47 7.23 -23.38
N SER A 260 3.40 6.69 -22.79
CA SER A 260 2.21 6.26 -23.52
C SER A 260 0.99 7.16 -23.35
N GLY A 261 0.99 8.04 -22.34
CA GLY A 261 -0.13 8.92 -22.01
C GLY A 261 -1.41 8.20 -21.58
N ARG A 262 -1.39 6.86 -21.46
CA ARG A 262 -2.53 6.01 -21.05
C ARG A 262 -2.54 5.79 -19.54
N LEU A 263 -3.74 5.59 -18.99
CA LEU A 263 -3.92 5.00 -17.67
C LEU A 263 -3.25 3.63 -17.65
N GLY A 264 -2.31 3.45 -16.73
CA GLY A 264 -1.82 2.14 -16.33
C GLY A 264 -1.94 2.03 -14.82
N ALA A 265 -2.38 0.88 -14.31
CA ALA A 265 -2.05 0.54 -12.94
C ALA A 265 -0.62 0.00 -12.87
N ARG A 266 0.16 0.31 -11.83
CA ARG A 266 1.48 -0.33 -11.69
C ARG A 266 1.19 -1.78 -11.37
N THR A 267 1.45 -2.65 -12.33
CA THR A 267 1.27 -4.08 -12.10
C THR A 267 2.46 -4.63 -11.33
N ALA A 268 2.21 -5.21 -10.17
CA ALA A 268 3.15 -6.07 -9.45
C ALA A 268 3.19 -7.49 -10.05
N PHE A 269 2.25 -7.83 -10.93
CA PHE A 269 2.23 -9.10 -11.65
C PHE A 269 3.10 -9.04 -12.90
N HIS A 270 4.39 -9.33 -12.74
CA HIS A 270 5.34 -9.53 -13.84
C HIS A 270 6.57 -10.35 -13.38
N ASP A 271 7.35 -10.79 -14.36
CA ASP A 271 8.57 -11.59 -14.20
C ASP A 271 9.88 -10.82 -14.46
N ARG A 272 9.80 -9.50 -14.72
CA ARG A 272 10.99 -8.66 -14.94
C ARG A 272 12.07 -8.83 -13.88
N ARG A 273 13.30 -8.99 -14.35
CA ARG A 273 14.54 -9.17 -13.61
C ARG A 273 15.33 -7.85 -13.56
N LEU A 274 16.37 -7.79 -12.72
CA LEU A 274 17.25 -6.62 -12.67
C LEU A 274 17.97 -6.33 -14.00
N GLU A 275 18.29 -7.36 -14.78
CA GLU A 275 18.88 -7.22 -16.12
C GLU A 275 17.94 -6.50 -17.09
N ASP A 276 16.65 -6.81 -17.06
CA ASP A 276 15.62 -6.19 -17.91
C ASP A 276 15.46 -4.69 -17.65
N VAL A 277 15.79 -4.22 -16.45
CA VAL A 277 15.68 -2.82 -16.03
C VAL A 277 17.03 -2.13 -15.89
N ALA A 278 18.11 -2.70 -16.43
CA ALA A 278 19.44 -2.10 -16.38
C ALA A 278 19.49 -0.71 -17.04
N ARG A 279 18.70 -0.50 -18.11
CA ARG A 279 18.57 0.82 -18.77
C ARG A 279 17.91 1.86 -17.86
N ALA A 280 16.92 1.47 -17.06
CA ALA A 280 16.26 2.37 -16.10
C ALA A 280 17.25 2.86 -15.04
N ARG A 281 18.12 1.96 -14.54
CA ARG A 281 19.20 2.31 -13.62
C ARG A 281 20.12 3.38 -14.21
N ARG A 282 20.57 3.21 -15.46
CA ARG A 282 21.46 4.17 -16.15
C ARG A 282 20.80 5.54 -16.35
N LYS A 283 19.49 5.57 -16.57
CA LYS A 283 18.72 6.81 -16.75
C LYS A 283 18.29 7.49 -15.44
N GLY A 284 18.56 6.86 -14.28
CA GLY A 284 18.07 7.35 -12.99
C GLY A 284 16.56 7.20 -12.79
N ASP A 285 15.89 6.37 -13.61
CA ASP A 285 14.46 6.07 -13.49
C ASP A 285 14.23 5.06 -12.37
N PHE A 286 14.03 5.57 -11.16
CA PHE A 286 13.82 4.74 -9.98
C PHE A 286 12.45 4.04 -9.99
N HIS A 287 11.44 4.57 -10.70
CA HIS A 287 10.13 3.94 -10.82
C HIS A 287 10.24 2.62 -11.58
N ALA A 288 10.84 2.64 -12.78
CA ALA A 288 11.04 1.43 -13.56
C ALA A 288 12.06 0.48 -12.91
N TYR A 289 13.09 1.02 -12.24
CA TYR A 289 14.11 0.21 -11.57
C TYR A 289 13.58 -0.58 -10.36
N GLY A 290 12.53 -0.08 -9.68
CA GLY A 290 11.89 -0.73 -8.54
C GLY A 290 11.05 -1.98 -8.89
N ARG A 291 10.68 -2.14 -10.16
CA ARG A 291 9.73 -3.17 -10.61
C ARG A 291 10.11 -4.60 -10.22
N PRO A 292 11.35 -5.08 -10.44
CA PRO A 292 11.73 -6.43 -10.01
C PRO A 292 11.49 -6.66 -8.51
N PHE A 293 11.83 -5.70 -7.65
CA PHE A 293 11.59 -5.85 -6.22
C PHE A 293 10.09 -5.99 -5.89
N LEU A 294 9.25 -5.13 -6.48
CA LEU A 294 7.80 -5.17 -6.31
C LEU A 294 7.21 -6.53 -6.73
N GLY A 295 7.59 -7.02 -7.90
CA GLY A 295 7.12 -8.32 -8.40
C GLY A 295 7.55 -9.48 -7.49
N ALA A 296 8.79 -9.46 -6.97
CA ALA A 296 9.28 -10.48 -6.04
C ALA A 296 8.43 -10.52 -4.77
N ALA A 297 8.17 -9.35 -4.19
CA ALA A 297 7.42 -9.22 -2.96
C ALA A 297 5.95 -9.64 -3.13
N TYR A 298 5.32 -9.29 -4.27
CA TYR A 298 3.97 -9.75 -4.59
C TYR A 298 3.90 -11.28 -4.75
N GLU A 299 4.87 -11.89 -5.44
CA GLU A 299 4.93 -13.36 -5.54
C GLU A 299 5.09 -14.02 -4.17
N VAL A 300 5.91 -13.46 -3.27
CA VAL A 300 6.02 -13.93 -1.88
C VAL A 300 4.66 -13.92 -1.18
N LEU A 301 3.87 -12.84 -1.29
CA LEU A 301 2.53 -12.79 -0.72
C LEU A 301 1.62 -13.90 -1.28
N VAL A 302 1.61 -14.08 -2.60
CA VAL A 302 0.79 -15.09 -3.27
C VAL A 302 1.19 -16.52 -2.84
N GLU A 303 2.48 -16.81 -2.75
CA GLU A 303 2.96 -18.12 -2.31
C GLU A 303 2.75 -18.37 -0.81
N ILE A 304 2.81 -17.33 0.05
CA ILE A 304 2.40 -17.44 1.46
C ILE A 304 0.90 -17.80 1.54
N TYR A 305 0.06 -17.16 0.72
CA TYR A 305 -1.36 -17.48 0.62
C TYR A 305 -1.61 -18.93 0.20
N GLU A 306 -0.93 -19.41 -0.85
CA GLU A 306 -1.06 -20.81 -1.27
C GLU A 306 -0.53 -21.79 -0.21
N SER A 307 0.49 -21.42 0.55
CA SER A 307 0.95 -22.19 1.71
C SER A 307 -0.12 -22.32 2.79
N HIS A 308 -0.86 -21.24 3.09
CA HIS A 308 -1.99 -21.29 4.02
C HIS A 308 -3.16 -22.13 3.47
N LEU A 309 -3.46 -22.05 2.17
CA LEU A 309 -4.46 -22.93 1.55
C LEU A 309 -4.11 -24.41 1.69
N VAL A 310 -2.84 -24.78 1.49
CA VAL A 310 -2.36 -26.16 1.68
C VAL A 310 -2.49 -26.59 3.14
N ARG A 311 -2.09 -25.74 4.09
CA ARG A 311 -2.16 -26.05 5.52
C ARG A 311 -3.60 -26.21 6.04
N ARG A 312 -4.56 -25.54 5.40
CA ARG A 312 -5.99 -25.67 5.66
C ARG A 312 -6.67 -26.76 4.83
N GLU A 313 -5.88 -27.54 4.07
CA GLU A 313 -6.36 -28.62 3.19
C GLU A 313 -7.36 -28.16 2.11
N LEU A 314 -7.36 -26.86 1.81
CA LEU A 314 -8.22 -26.24 0.81
C LEU A 314 -7.72 -26.55 -0.60
N ILE A 315 -6.41 -26.68 -0.78
CA ILE A 315 -5.77 -27.18 -2.01
C ILE A 315 -4.71 -28.23 -1.70
N SER A 316 -4.42 -29.11 -2.67
CA SER A 316 -3.37 -30.10 -2.50
C SER A 316 -1.96 -29.48 -2.63
N PRO A 317 -0.94 -30.02 -1.95
CA PRO A 317 0.45 -29.61 -2.14
C PRO A 317 0.91 -29.72 -3.60
N ARG A 318 0.36 -30.67 -4.37
CA ARG A 318 0.64 -30.83 -5.80
C ARG A 318 0.09 -29.66 -6.61
N LEU A 319 -1.11 -29.16 -6.28
CA LEU A 319 -1.69 -28.01 -6.96
C LEU A 319 -0.89 -26.73 -6.68
N ALA A 320 -0.49 -26.50 -5.42
CA ALA A 320 0.39 -25.38 -5.05
C ALA A 320 1.76 -25.44 -5.76
N ARG A 321 2.43 -26.60 -5.78
CA ARG A 321 3.72 -26.73 -6.50
C ARG A 321 3.61 -26.47 -8.01
N ARG A 322 2.52 -26.92 -8.64
CA ARG A 322 2.27 -26.65 -10.06
C ARG A 322 2.02 -25.17 -10.31
N SER A 323 1.42 -24.48 -9.35
CA SER A 323 1.22 -23.04 -9.38
C SER A 323 2.54 -22.25 -9.33
N SER A 324 3.38 -22.49 -8.31
CA SER A 324 4.66 -21.78 -8.14
C SER A 324 5.62 -21.97 -9.32
N ARG A 325 5.45 -23.05 -10.10
CA ARG A 325 6.30 -23.40 -11.26
C ARG A 325 5.62 -23.17 -12.61
N ALA A 326 4.46 -22.51 -12.63
CA ALA A 326 3.63 -22.42 -13.83
C ALA A 326 4.21 -21.44 -14.86
N THR A 327 4.55 -21.94 -16.06
CA THR A 327 4.75 -21.09 -17.24
C THR A 327 3.46 -20.35 -17.60
N ALA A 328 3.54 -19.26 -18.38
CA ALA A 328 2.36 -18.50 -18.82
C ALA A 328 1.28 -19.38 -19.46
N ARG A 329 1.67 -20.42 -20.21
CA ARG A 329 0.78 -21.37 -20.90
C ARG A 329 0.04 -22.33 -19.95
N ALA A 330 0.61 -22.69 -18.80
CA ALA A 330 0.00 -23.61 -17.84
C ALA A 330 -1.11 -22.98 -16.98
N ARG A 331 -1.24 -21.64 -16.99
CA ARG A 331 -2.08 -20.84 -16.08
C ARG A 331 -3.59 -21.12 -16.22
N ARG A 332 -4.11 -21.42 -17.42
CA ARG A 332 -5.56 -21.71 -17.61
C ARG A 332 -6.01 -22.98 -16.89
N SER A 333 -5.24 -24.06 -17.00
CA SER A 333 -5.55 -25.34 -16.32
C SER A 333 -5.55 -25.20 -14.79
N LEU A 334 -4.67 -24.35 -14.27
CA LEU A 334 -4.56 -24.06 -12.83
C LEU A 334 -5.76 -23.25 -12.33
N ARG A 335 -6.24 -22.28 -13.10
CA ARG A 335 -7.42 -21.49 -12.73
C ARG A 335 -8.65 -22.37 -12.54
N GLY A 336 -8.87 -23.37 -13.40
CA GLY A 336 -9.96 -24.33 -13.25
C GLY A 336 -9.87 -25.16 -11.97
N ALA A 337 -8.67 -25.65 -11.65
CA ALA A 337 -8.43 -26.44 -10.43
C ALA A 337 -8.63 -25.61 -9.15
N PHE A 338 -8.12 -24.37 -9.12
CA PHE A 338 -8.37 -23.45 -7.99
C PHE A 338 -9.86 -23.10 -7.88
N ALA A 339 -10.53 -22.79 -9.00
CA ALA A 339 -11.96 -22.47 -9.00
C ALA A 339 -12.82 -23.62 -8.44
N ALA A 340 -12.49 -24.87 -8.77
CA ALA A 340 -13.19 -26.02 -8.23
C ALA A 340 -13.05 -26.12 -6.71
N ARG A 341 -11.88 -25.81 -6.16
CA ARG A 341 -11.64 -25.80 -4.70
C ARG A 341 -12.26 -24.59 -4.02
N PHE A 342 -12.15 -23.41 -4.64
CA PHE A 342 -12.74 -22.17 -4.13
C PHE A 342 -14.26 -22.30 -3.95
N ARG A 343 -14.97 -22.89 -4.93
CA ARG A 343 -16.43 -23.10 -4.82
C ARG A 343 -16.85 -23.94 -3.62
N LEU A 344 -16.00 -24.85 -3.15
CA LEU A 344 -16.31 -25.71 -2.01
C LEU A 344 -16.14 -24.99 -0.68
N ASN A 345 -15.24 -24.00 -0.60
CA ASN A 345 -14.99 -23.26 0.63
C ASN A 345 -14.43 -21.84 0.35
N PRO A 346 -15.29 -20.88 -0.06
CA PRO A 346 -14.87 -19.50 -0.31
C PRO A 346 -14.32 -18.79 0.94
N ASP A 347 -14.93 -19.03 2.10
CA ASP A 347 -14.54 -18.37 3.36
C ASP A 347 -13.14 -18.81 3.81
N GLY A 348 -12.82 -20.10 3.67
CA GLY A 348 -11.48 -20.61 3.95
C GLY A 348 -10.40 -20.00 3.07
N PHE A 349 -10.72 -19.67 1.81
CA PHE A 349 -9.82 -18.91 0.94
C PHE A 349 -9.66 -17.46 1.41
N GLY A 350 -10.75 -16.83 1.86
CA GLY A 350 -10.72 -15.51 2.51
C GLY A 350 -9.81 -15.48 3.72
N ASP A 351 -9.96 -16.45 4.62
CA ASP A 351 -9.13 -16.58 5.82
C ASP A 351 -7.65 -16.84 5.50
N ALA A 352 -7.37 -17.70 4.52
CA ALA A 352 -6.00 -17.95 4.07
C ALA A 352 -5.33 -16.67 3.53
N LEU A 353 -6.07 -15.82 2.81
CA LEU A 353 -5.55 -14.56 2.30
C LEU A 353 -5.33 -13.53 3.41
N ARG A 354 -6.24 -13.46 4.38
CA ARG A 354 -6.08 -12.61 5.57
C ARG A 354 -4.85 -13.00 6.39
N ASP A 355 -4.66 -14.29 6.64
CA ASP A 355 -3.47 -14.82 7.33
C ASP A 355 -2.18 -14.53 6.54
N ALA A 356 -2.22 -14.71 5.21
CA ALA A 356 -1.08 -14.42 4.35
C ALA A 356 -0.70 -12.93 4.38
N THR A 357 -1.70 -12.06 4.33
CA THR A 357 -1.52 -10.61 4.41
C THR A 357 -0.88 -10.21 5.74
N ALA A 358 -1.36 -10.78 6.86
CA ALA A 358 -0.80 -10.51 8.18
C ALA A 358 0.66 -11.00 8.32
N ASP A 359 0.96 -12.22 7.85
CA ASP A 359 2.31 -12.75 7.87
C ASP A 359 3.25 -11.91 6.98
N PHE A 360 2.81 -11.57 5.77
CA PHE A 360 3.58 -10.74 4.84
C PHE A 360 3.86 -9.33 5.39
N ALA A 361 2.86 -8.67 5.97
CA ALA A 361 3.01 -7.36 6.60
C ALA A 361 4.01 -7.40 7.77
N ARG A 362 3.98 -8.44 8.61
CA ARG A 362 4.97 -8.62 9.70
C ARG A 362 6.39 -8.83 9.17
N LEU A 363 6.54 -9.62 8.10
CA LEU A 363 7.84 -9.83 7.47
C LEU A 363 8.41 -8.52 6.91
N LEU A 364 7.60 -7.74 6.19
CA LEU A 364 7.98 -6.43 5.67
C LEU A 364 8.35 -5.47 6.81
N ALA A 365 7.49 -5.35 7.82
CA ALA A 365 7.71 -4.48 8.98
C ALA A 365 9.04 -4.81 9.69
N ALA A 366 9.30 -6.10 9.93
CA ALA A 366 10.55 -6.56 10.51
C ALA A 366 11.76 -6.31 9.61
N ALA A 367 11.63 -6.51 8.29
CA ALA A 367 12.71 -6.31 7.35
C ALA A 367 13.09 -4.82 7.20
N TRP A 368 12.10 -3.93 7.11
CA TRP A 368 12.31 -2.49 7.07
C TRP A 368 12.91 -1.96 8.37
N THR A 369 12.40 -2.42 9.51
CA THR A 369 12.98 -2.06 10.83
C THR A 369 14.45 -2.48 10.92
N ALA A 370 14.79 -3.67 10.45
CA ALA A 370 16.19 -4.14 10.39
C ALA A 370 17.07 -3.43 9.35
N THR A 371 16.46 -2.63 8.47
CA THR A 371 17.16 -1.82 7.45
C THR A 371 17.38 -0.37 7.91
N ARG A 372 16.81 0.02 9.06
CA ARG A 372 16.88 1.39 9.58
C ARG A 372 18.32 1.89 9.68
N GLY A 373 18.54 3.12 9.24
CA GLY A 373 19.85 3.78 9.27
C GLY A 373 20.82 3.29 8.20
N GLN A 374 20.38 2.44 7.28
CA GLN A 374 21.18 1.90 6.18
C GLN A 374 20.46 2.10 4.85
N PRO A 375 21.19 2.17 3.71
CA PRO A 375 20.55 2.17 2.40
C PRO A 375 19.70 0.90 2.19
N ALA A 376 18.42 1.10 1.87
CA ALA A 376 17.47 0.05 1.55
C ALA A 376 17.70 -0.48 0.13
N THR A 377 18.86 -1.11 -0.10
CA THR A 377 19.12 -1.84 -1.35
C THR A 377 18.26 -3.10 -1.42
N PHE A 378 17.88 -3.54 -2.62
CA PHE A 378 17.00 -4.68 -2.83
C PHE A 378 17.54 -5.94 -2.15
N ALA A 379 18.83 -6.22 -2.33
CA ALA A 379 19.49 -7.36 -1.73
C ALA A 379 19.49 -7.28 -0.19
N ARG A 380 19.65 -6.08 0.39
CA ARG A 380 19.63 -5.89 1.85
C ARG A 380 18.26 -6.17 2.42
N VAL A 381 17.22 -5.60 1.82
CA VAL A 381 15.84 -5.80 2.27
C VAL A 381 15.42 -7.25 2.08
N ALA A 382 15.77 -7.89 0.96
CA ALA A 382 15.47 -9.30 0.71
C ALA A 382 16.18 -10.25 1.71
N ARG A 383 17.44 -9.97 2.08
CA ARG A 383 18.13 -10.66 3.19
C ARG A 383 17.41 -10.47 4.52
N ASN A 384 16.98 -9.25 4.81
CA ASN A 384 16.28 -8.93 6.04
C ASN A 384 14.89 -9.60 6.09
N LEU A 385 14.22 -9.81 4.96
CA LEU A 385 13.00 -10.64 4.87
C LEU A 385 13.28 -12.10 5.24
N VAL A 386 14.35 -12.71 4.71
CA VAL A 386 14.73 -14.08 5.09
C VAL A 386 15.06 -14.19 6.59
N ARG A 387 15.72 -13.18 7.16
CA ARG A 387 16.02 -13.13 8.60
C ARG A 387 14.75 -12.95 9.43
N ALA A 388 13.84 -12.08 9.00
CA ALA A 388 12.55 -11.88 9.63
C ALA A 388 11.73 -13.17 9.64
N ASP A 389 11.70 -13.91 8.54
CA ASP A 389 11.03 -15.20 8.42
C ASP A 389 11.61 -16.24 9.41
N ARG A 390 12.94 -16.37 9.50
CA ARG A 390 13.58 -17.25 10.50
C ARG A 390 13.15 -16.90 11.92
N ARG A 391 13.10 -15.61 12.26
CA ARG A 391 12.76 -15.13 13.61
C ARG A 391 11.27 -15.27 13.93
N LEU A 392 10.39 -14.91 12.99
CA LEU A 392 8.96 -14.76 13.24
C LEU A 392 8.17 -16.03 12.93
N THR A 393 8.61 -16.83 11.96
CA THR A 393 7.84 -17.99 11.47
C THR A 393 8.63 -19.30 11.57
N SER A 394 9.81 -19.26 12.20
CA SER A 394 10.78 -20.36 12.23
C SER A 394 11.24 -20.80 10.83
N GLY A 395 11.32 -19.86 9.88
CA GLY A 395 11.88 -20.13 8.55
C GLY A 395 10.87 -20.72 7.56
N ARG A 396 9.57 -20.66 7.87
CA ARG A 396 8.50 -21.30 7.10
C ARG A 396 8.49 -20.85 5.64
N TYR A 397 8.72 -19.56 5.38
CA TYR A 397 8.63 -18.97 4.04
C TYR A 397 9.99 -18.76 3.39
N GLY A 398 11.09 -19.19 4.03
CA GLY A 398 12.43 -18.89 3.57
C GLY A 398 12.74 -19.41 2.17
N ARG A 399 12.17 -20.55 1.76
CA ARG A 399 12.32 -21.06 0.38
C ARG A 399 11.58 -20.18 -0.63
N ILE A 400 10.34 -19.78 -0.32
CA ILE A 400 9.51 -18.88 -1.12
C ILE A 400 10.25 -17.55 -1.34
N ILE A 401 10.71 -16.92 -0.26
CA ILE A 401 11.41 -15.63 -0.32
C ILE A 401 12.69 -15.75 -1.17
N ARG A 402 13.50 -16.79 -0.97
CA ARG A 402 14.74 -16.96 -1.74
C ARG A 402 14.47 -17.21 -3.22
N HIS A 403 13.45 -18.00 -3.54
CA HIS A 403 13.05 -18.29 -4.91
C HIS A 403 12.57 -17.02 -5.64
N ALA A 404 11.56 -16.34 -5.11
CA ALA A 404 10.95 -15.18 -5.74
C ALA A 404 11.96 -14.06 -6.02
N PHE A 405 12.84 -13.74 -5.06
CA PHE A 405 13.89 -12.73 -5.27
C PHE A 405 15.03 -13.23 -6.17
N GLY A 406 15.41 -14.51 -6.06
CA GLY A 406 16.45 -15.13 -6.90
C GLY A 406 16.09 -15.12 -8.38
N GLU A 407 14.84 -15.45 -8.72
CA GLU A 407 14.31 -15.40 -10.08
C GLU A 407 14.38 -14.00 -10.72
N ARG A 408 14.56 -12.96 -9.91
CA ARG A 408 14.65 -11.56 -10.35
C ARG A 408 16.07 -11.00 -10.30
N GLY A 409 17.06 -11.86 -10.02
CA GLY A 409 18.46 -11.47 -9.87
C GLY A 409 18.77 -10.75 -8.56
N ILE A 410 17.90 -10.82 -7.56
CA ILE A 410 18.09 -10.15 -6.26
C ILE A 410 18.64 -11.14 -5.24
N ALA A 411 19.89 -10.91 -4.82
CA ALA A 411 20.57 -11.79 -3.88
C ALA A 411 19.97 -11.76 -2.46
N THR A 412 19.66 -12.95 -1.93
CA THR A 412 19.10 -13.16 -0.58
C THR A 412 20.08 -13.83 0.39
N GLY A 413 21.27 -14.21 -0.09
CA GLY A 413 22.38 -14.68 0.73
C GLY A 413 23.34 -13.55 1.11
N SER A 414 24.11 -13.72 2.17
CA SER A 414 25.35 -12.96 2.36
C SER A 414 26.28 -13.30 1.20
N ARG A 415 26.79 -12.30 0.47
CA ARG A 415 28.05 -12.48 -0.25
C ARG A 415 29.03 -13.02 0.80
N ARG A 416 29.57 -14.23 0.61
CA ARG A 416 30.84 -14.54 1.28
C ARG A 416 31.80 -13.46 0.75
N ALA A 417 32.28 -12.63 1.67
CA ALA A 417 33.39 -11.73 1.39
C ALA A 417 34.62 -12.59 1.07
#